data_AF-T1BMH6-F1
#
_entry.id   AF-T1BMH6-F1
#
_cell.length_a   1.000
_cell.length_b   1.000
_cell.length_c   1.000
_cell.angle_alpha   90.00
_cell.angle_beta   90.00
_cell.angle_gamma   90.00
#
_symmetry.space_group_name_H-M   'P 1'
#
loop_
_entity.id
_entity.type
_entity.pdbx_description
1 polymer ?
#
loop_
_entity_poly.entity_id
_entity_poly.type
_entity_poly.pdbx_seq_one_letter_code
_entity_poly.pdbx_strand_id
1 'polypeptide(L)' 'MANGWTPSRRARQSELIRQWQPWEKATGPKSAAGKARCARNAWKGGARGVLRELARVLRAQSQRLNEFRRND' A
#
# COMPACT_ATOMS: atom_id res chain seq x y z
N MET A 1 7.19 0.61 19.24
CA MET A 1 7.14 2.04 19.66
C MET A 1 5.84 2.65 19.16
N ALA A 2 5.00 3.18 20.03
CA ALA A 2 3.77 3.86 19.60
C ALA A 2 4.16 5.23 19.01
N ASN A 3 3.94 5.42 17.71
CA ASN A 3 4.41 6.57 16.91
C ASN A 3 3.74 7.91 17.29
N GLY A 4 3.85 8.38 18.53
CA GLY A 4 3.35 9.69 18.99
C GLY A 4 1.83 9.90 18.89
N TRP A 5 1.08 8.91 18.40
CA TRP A 5 -0.36 8.90 18.20
C TRP A 5 -1.05 8.14 19.33
N THR A 6 -1.15 8.78 20.49
CA THR A 6 -2.02 8.29 21.57
C THR A 6 -3.51 8.40 21.15
N PRO A 7 -4.42 7.61 21.74
CA PRO A 7 -5.85 7.74 21.51
C PRO A 7 -6.38 9.17 21.75
N SER A 8 -5.92 9.83 22.83
CA SER A 8 -6.30 11.21 23.15
C SER A 8 -5.87 12.20 22.08
N ARG A 9 -4.66 12.04 21.52
CA ARG A 9 -4.19 12.88 20.41
C ARG A 9 -5.02 12.68 19.15
N ARG A 10 -5.41 11.44 18.83
CA ARG A 10 -6.30 11.15 17.69
C ARG A 10 -7.66 11.82 17.87
N ALA A 11 -8.24 11.75 19.08
CA ALA A 11 -9.52 12.41 19.39
C ALA A 11 -9.42 13.93 19.21
N ARG A 12 -8.42 14.58 19.81
CA ARG A 12 -8.19 16.02 19.66
C ARG A 12 -8.01 16.45 18.19
N GLN A 13 -7.23 15.69 17.40
CA GLN A 13 -7.07 15.99 15.98
C GLN A 13 -8.36 15.78 15.18
N SER A 14 -9.16 14.79 15.55
CA SER A 14 -10.47 14.50 14.95
C SER A 14 -11.45 15.66 15.16
N GLU A 15 -11.42 16.29 16.34
CA GLU A 15 -12.20 17.51 16.64
C GLU A 15 -11.71 18.71 15.82
N LEU A 16 -10.40 18.95 15.77
CA LEU A 16 -9.82 20.06 14.99
C LEU A 16 -10.10 19.93 13.48
N ILE A 17 -9.98 18.72 12.93
CA ILE A 17 -10.31 18.45 11.52
C ILE A 17 -11.79 18.72 11.23
N ARG A 18 -12.70 18.42 12.17
CA ARG A 18 -14.13 18.77 12.05
C ARG A 18 -14.38 20.28 12.09
N GLN A 19 -13.58 21.04 12.83
CA GLN A 19 -13.67 22.50 12.85
C GLN A 19 -13.12 23.11 11.56
N TRP A 20 -11.99 22.61 11.05
CA TRP A 20 -11.35 23.17 9.86
C TRP A 20 -11.99 22.75 8.54
N GLN A 21 -12.73 21.63 8.54
CA GLN A 21 -13.46 21.10 7.39
C GLN A 21 -12.67 21.17 6.07
N PRO A 22 -11.41 20.71 6.02
CA PRO A 22 -10.53 20.94 4.87
C PRO A 22 -11.06 20.35 3.55
N TRP A 23 -11.98 19.38 3.63
CA TRP A 23 -12.65 18.79 2.46
C TRP A 23 -13.53 19.80 1.70
N GLU A 24 -14.00 20.88 2.34
CA GLU A 24 -14.80 21.90 1.66
C GLU A 24 -13.99 22.67 0.60
N LYS A 25 -12.68 22.80 0.82
CA LYS A 25 -11.76 23.43 -0.14
C LYS A 25 -11.09 22.42 -1.08
N ALA A 26 -11.50 21.15 -1.04
CA ALA A 26 -10.87 20.12 -1.87
C ALA A 26 -11.19 20.33 -3.36
N THR A 27 -10.15 20.45 -4.19
CA THR A 27 -10.23 20.66 -5.65
C THR A 27 -10.21 19.36 -6.44
N GLY A 28 -10.62 18.25 -5.81
CA GLY A 28 -10.62 16.92 -6.43
C GLY A 28 -11.55 16.79 -7.65
N PRO A 29 -11.46 15.67 -8.38
CA PRO A 29 -12.28 15.45 -9.58
C PRO A 29 -13.78 15.43 -9.26
N LYS A 30 -14.52 16.36 -9.88
CA LYS A 30 -15.98 16.47 -9.74
C LYS A 30 -16.75 15.54 -10.68
N SER A 31 -16.19 15.19 -11.84
CA SER A 31 -16.83 14.34 -12.85
C SER A 31 -16.67 12.85 -12.55
N ALA A 32 -17.62 12.03 -13.03
CA ALA A 32 -17.56 10.56 -12.92
C ALA A 32 -16.28 9.99 -13.56
N ALA A 33 -15.90 10.50 -14.74
CA ALA A 33 -14.66 10.11 -15.43
C ALA A 33 -13.40 10.45 -14.62
N GLY A 34 -13.37 11.64 -14.00
CA GLY A 34 -12.26 12.05 -13.13
C GLY A 34 -12.14 11.16 -11.89
N LYS A 35 -13.27 10.83 -11.25
CA LYS A 35 -13.30 9.90 -10.12
C LYS A 35 -12.83 8.50 -10.52
N ALA A 36 -13.29 7.98 -11.66
CA ALA A 36 -12.86 6.69 -12.19
C ALA A 36 -11.34 6.64 -12.49
N ARG A 37 -10.76 7.75 -12.98
CA ARG A 37 -9.31 7.87 -13.17
C ARG A 37 -8.56 7.82 -11.84
N CYS A 38 -8.94 8.65 -10.88
CA CYS A 38 -8.26 8.71 -9.58
C CYS A 38 -8.41 7.41 -8.78
N ALA A 39 -9.53 6.68 -8.90
CA ALA A 39 -9.71 5.37 -8.28
C ALA A 39 -8.64 4.34 -8.74
N ARG A 40 -8.11 4.48 -9.95
CA ARG A 40 -7.04 3.63 -10.47
C ARG A 40 -5.64 4.00 -9.98
N ASN A 41 -5.45 5.10 -9.25
CA ASN A 41 -4.11 5.54 -8.81
C ASN A 41 -3.42 4.53 -7.87
N ALA A 42 -4.21 3.73 -7.12
CA ALA A 42 -3.70 2.66 -6.28
C ALA A 42 -3.13 1.48 -7.10
N TRP A 43 -3.65 1.27 -8.32
CA TRP A 43 -3.18 0.23 -9.21
C TRP A 43 -1.86 0.65 -9.88
N LYS A 44 -0.76 -0.02 -9.52
CA LYS A 44 0.58 0.22 -10.07
C LYS A 44 0.97 -0.77 -11.17
N GLY A 45 -0.01 -1.31 -11.88
CA GLY A 45 0.24 -2.25 -12.99
C GLY A 45 0.42 -3.71 -12.58
N GLY A 46 0.07 -4.12 -11.35
CA GLY A 46 -0.03 -5.55 -10.98
C GLY A 46 1.29 -6.32 -10.85
N ALA A 47 2.43 -5.71 -11.18
CA ALA A 47 3.74 -6.35 -11.19
C ALA A 47 4.12 -7.03 -9.86
N ARG A 48 3.62 -6.53 -8.72
CA ARG A 48 3.88 -7.11 -7.40
C ARG A 48 3.45 -8.57 -7.28
N GLY A 49 2.35 -8.96 -7.93
CA GLY A 49 1.90 -10.36 -7.94
C GLY A 49 2.87 -11.26 -8.71
N VAL A 50 3.21 -10.85 -9.94
CA VAL A 50 4.14 -11.55 -10.82
C VAL A 50 5.52 -11.71 -10.18
N LEU A 51 6.06 -10.64 -9.59
CA LEU A 51 7.37 -10.67 -8.92
C LEU A 51 7.38 -11.58 -7.69
N ARG A 52 6.25 -11.68 -6.95
CA ARG A 52 6.12 -12.61 -5.82
C ARG A 52 6.12 -14.06 -6.26
N GLU A 53 5.45 -14.36 -7.37
CA GLU A 53 5.46 -15.70 -7.98
C GLU A 53 6.87 -16.07 -8.41
N LEU A 54 7.52 -15.21 -9.19
CA LEU A 54 8.90 -15.41 -9.66
C LEU A 54 9.86 -15.64 -8.49
N ALA A 55 9.78 -14.81 -7.45
CA ALA A 55 10.63 -14.96 -6.26
C ALA A 55 10.38 -16.28 -5.51
N ARG A 56 9.18 -16.86 -5.58
CA ARG A 56 8.90 -18.18 -5.00
C ARG A 56 9.59 -19.28 -5.79
N VAL A 57 9.45 -19.25 -7.12
CA VAL A 57 10.04 -20.24 -8.02
C VAL A 57 11.57 -20.22 -7.92
N LEU A 58 12.19 -19.05 -7.97
CA LEU A 58 13.65 -18.91 -7.85
C LEU A 58 14.19 -19.42 -6.50
N ARG A 59 13.44 -19.22 -5.40
CA ARG A 59 13.82 -19.77 -4.09
C ARG A 59 13.77 -21.30 -4.06
N ALA A 60 12.71 -21.90 -4.59
CA ALA A 60 12.61 -23.35 -4.67
C ALA A 60 13.72 -23.96 -5.54
N GLN A 61 14.05 -23.32 -6.67
CA GLN A 61 15.17 -23.72 -7.51
C GLN A 61 16.52 -23.64 -6.75
N SER A 62 16.77 -22.54 -6.07
CA SER A 62 18.00 -22.35 -5.29
C SER A 62 18.15 -23.39 -4.18
N GLN A 63 17.05 -23.74 -3.48
CA GLN A 63 17.07 -24.80 -2.46
C GLN A 63 17.48 -26.14 -3.04
N ARG A 64 16.88 -26.56 -4.16
CA ARG A 64 17.25 -27.83 -4.83
C ARG A 64 18.70 -27.85 -5.29
N LEU A 65 19.20 -26.76 -5.87
CA LEU A 65 20.61 -26.67 -6.28
C LEU A 65 21.56 -26.80 -5.08
N ASN A 66 21.20 -26.20 -3.95
CA ASN A 66 21.98 -26.31 -2.72
C ASN A 66 21.94 -27.73 -2.13
N GLU A 67 20.80 -28.41 -2.21
CA GLU A 67 20.67 -29.82 -1.80
C GLU A 67 21.53 -30.73 -2.67
N PHE A 68 21.46 -30.57 -3.99
CA PHE A 68 22.28 -31.32 -4.94
C PHE A 68 23.77 -31.14 -4.65
N ARG A 69 24.23 -29.88 -4.53
CA ARG A 69 25.63 -29.54 -4.21
C ARG A 69 26.11 -30.02 -2.83
N ARG A 70 25.20 -30.38 -1.91
CA ARG A 70 25.56 -30.91 -0.59
C ARG A 70 25.66 -32.43 -0.56
N ASN A 71 25.05 -33.09 -1.54
CA ASN A 71 24.99 -34.55 -1.64
C ASN A 71 26.00 -35.12 -2.65
N ASP A 72 26.66 -34.27 -3.44
CA ASP A 72 27.87 -34.55 -4.21
C ASP A 72 29.13 -34.23 -3.40
#